data_AF-A0A9Q1R644-F1
#
_entry.id   AF-A0A9Q1R644-F1
#
_cell.length_a   1.000
_cell.length_b   1.000
_cell.length_c   1.000
_cell.angle_alpha   90.00
_cell.angle_beta   90.00
_cell.angle_gamma   90.00
#
_symmetry.space_group_name_H-M   'P 1'
#
loop_
_entity.id
_entity.type
_entity.pdbx_description
1 polymer ?
#
loop_
_entity_poly.entity_id
_entity_poly.type
_entity_poly.pdbx_seq_one_letter_code
_entity_poly.pdbx_strand_id
1 'polypeptide(L)'
;MAEAGSPGSGGSPQSSNLREQDRYLPIANIGRIMKKALPPNGKIAKDSKDTVQECVSEFISFITSEASDKCQKEKRKTISGDDLLSALATLGFEDYIEPLKVYLTRYREGDAKGSTRVGDASVRKDIVGSQLGPNTQFVYDGSFAQGLDYGNSQI
;
A
#
# COMPACT_ATOMS: atom_id res chain seq x y z
N MET A 1 -56.60 -29.77 6.22
CA MET A 1 -55.89 -28.54 6.59
C MET A 1 -54.81 -28.33 5.55
N ALA A 2 -54.90 -27.23 4.79
CA ALA A 2 -53.92 -26.85 3.79
C ALA A 2 -52.66 -26.29 4.47
N GLU A 3 -51.48 -26.61 3.95
CA GLU A 3 -50.24 -25.92 4.29
C GLU A 3 -49.88 -25.06 3.08
N ALA A 4 -49.86 -23.74 3.30
CA ALA A 4 -49.61 -22.73 2.30
C ALA A 4 -48.41 -21.90 2.75
N GLY A 5 -47.41 -21.82 1.87
CA GLY A 5 -46.60 -20.62 1.71
C GLY A 5 -45.21 -20.65 2.32
N SER A 6 -44.21 -20.82 1.45
CA SER A 6 -42.95 -20.11 1.61
C SER A 6 -42.49 -19.56 0.26
N PRO A 7 -42.63 -18.25 0.00
CA PRO A 7 -41.88 -17.60 -1.06
C PRO A 7 -40.79 -16.71 -0.45
N GLY A 8 -39.58 -16.81 -1.00
CA GLY A 8 -38.67 -15.66 -1.03
C GLY A 8 -37.26 -15.92 -0.53
N SER A 9 -36.35 -16.12 -1.48
CA SER A 9 -35.11 -15.35 -1.45
C SER A 9 -34.65 -15.07 -2.88
N GLY A 10 -35.29 -14.07 -3.48
CA GLY A 10 -34.78 -13.41 -4.67
C GLY A 10 -33.66 -12.45 -4.26
N GLY A 11 -32.45 -12.96 -4.06
CA GLY A 11 -31.26 -12.13 -3.95
C GLY A 11 -30.97 -11.51 -5.32
N SER A 12 -31.19 -10.21 -5.46
CA SER A 12 -30.90 -9.48 -6.70
C SER A 12 -29.38 -9.40 -6.93
N PRO A 13 -28.87 -9.83 -8.11
CA PRO A 13 -27.43 -9.86 -8.43
C PRO A 13 -26.77 -8.48 -8.52
N GLN A 14 -27.53 -7.39 -8.38
CA GLN A 14 -26.96 -6.03 -8.32
C GLN A 14 -26.40 -5.69 -6.93
N SER A 15 -26.94 -6.28 -5.86
CA SER A 15 -26.45 -6.02 -4.50
C SER A 15 -25.07 -6.63 -4.23
N SER A 16 -24.77 -7.78 -4.86
CA SER A 16 -23.47 -8.44 -4.76
C SER A 16 -22.38 -7.66 -5.48
N ASN A 17 -22.68 -7.12 -6.68
CA ASN A 17 -21.72 -6.35 -7.46
C ASN A 17 -21.30 -5.03 -6.78
N LEU A 18 -22.22 -4.35 -6.09
CA LEU A 18 -21.90 -3.15 -5.33
C LEU A 18 -20.97 -3.46 -4.16
N ARG A 19 -21.24 -4.54 -3.43
CA ARG A 19 -20.39 -5.01 -2.32
C ARG A 19 -19.00 -5.43 -2.78
N GLU A 20 -18.88 -5.92 -4.00
CA GLU A 20 -17.59 -6.29 -4.57
C GLU A 20 -16.77 -5.07 -4.95
N GLN A 21 -17.41 -4.03 -5.50
CA GLN A 21 -16.73 -2.76 -5.79
C GLN A 21 -16.24 -2.05 -4.52
N ASP A 22 -16.93 -2.19 -3.38
CA ASP A 22 -16.48 -1.66 -2.09
C ASP A 22 -15.14 -2.25 -1.62
N ARG A 23 -14.74 -3.43 -2.13
CA ARG A 23 -13.47 -4.08 -1.78
C ARG A 23 -12.28 -3.54 -2.56
N TYR A 24 -12.53 -2.85 -3.67
CA TYR A 24 -11.48 -2.42 -4.58
C TYR A 24 -11.09 -0.96 -4.37
N LEU A 25 -9.79 -0.68 -4.40
CA LEU A 25 -9.30 0.69 -4.46
C LEU A 25 -9.64 1.32 -5.82
N PRO A 26 -9.81 2.65 -5.90
CA PRO A 26 -10.12 3.31 -7.17
C PRO A 26 -9.06 2.99 -8.24
N ILE A 27 -9.51 2.51 -9.41
CA ILE A 27 -8.64 2.09 -10.52
C ILE A 27 -7.68 3.19 -10.99
N ALA A 28 -8.10 4.46 -10.85
CA ALA A 28 -7.27 5.62 -11.16
C ALA A 28 -6.03 5.73 -10.26
N ASN A 29 -6.16 5.38 -8.98
CA ASN A 29 -5.04 5.39 -8.03
C ASN A 29 -4.06 4.24 -8.34
N ILE A 30 -4.59 3.06 -8.65
CA ILE A 30 -3.80 1.91 -9.11
C ILE A 30 -2.98 2.29 -10.35
N GLY A 31 -3.64 2.81 -11.39
CA GLY A 31 -2.98 3.23 -12.62
C GLY A 31 -1.89 4.30 -12.41
N ARG A 32 -2.11 5.26 -11.50
CA ARG A 32 -1.13 6.30 -11.17
C ARG A 32 0.12 5.72 -10.50
N ILE A 33 -0.03 4.75 -9.59
CA ILE A 33 1.09 4.11 -8.90
C ILE A 33 1.87 3.22 -9.87
N MET A 34 1.18 2.35 -10.62
CA MET A 34 1.81 1.49 -11.62
C MET A 34 2.64 2.30 -12.63
N LYS A 35 2.14 3.46 -13.07
CA LYS A 35 2.83 4.33 -14.03
C LYS A 35 4.16 4.89 -13.50
N LYS A 36 4.33 5.03 -12.17
CA LYS A 36 5.60 5.48 -11.57
C LYS A 36 6.74 4.47 -11.72
N ALA A 37 6.41 3.19 -11.89
CA ALA A 37 7.39 2.13 -12.13
C ALA A 37 7.77 1.98 -13.61
N LEU A 38 7.22 2.82 -14.50
CA LEU A 38 7.44 2.76 -15.95
C LEU A 38 8.13 4.01 -16.47
N PRO A 39 8.80 3.93 -17.64
CA PRO A 39 9.29 5.10 -18.36
C PRO A 39 8.15 6.10 -18.69
N PRO A 40 8.48 7.38 -18.96
CA PRO A 40 7.49 8.43 -19.22
C PRO A 40 6.44 8.08 -20.29
N ASN A 41 6.84 7.37 -21.35
CA ASN A 41 5.99 6.95 -22.46
C ASN A 41 5.36 5.56 -22.30
N GLY A 42 5.65 4.81 -21.23
CA GLY A 42 5.13 3.45 -21.02
C GLY A 42 3.60 3.40 -20.93
N LYS A 43 2.95 2.44 -21.59
CA LYS A 43 1.49 2.27 -21.53
C LYS A 43 1.12 1.09 -20.65
N ILE A 44 -0.02 1.17 -19.97
CA ILE A 44 -0.55 0.10 -19.14
C ILE A 44 -1.89 -0.31 -19.74
N ALA A 45 -2.02 -1.59 -20.10
CA ALA A 45 -3.28 -2.14 -20.60
C ALA A 45 -4.37 -2.08 -19.51
N LYS A 46 -5.65 -2.09 -19.93
CA LYS A 46 -6.77 -2.10 -18.99
C LYS A 46 -6.70 -3.32 -18.09
N ASP A 47 -6.57 -4.51 -18.68
CA ASP A 47 -6.56 -5.77 -17.96
C ASP A 47 -5.43 -5.84 -16.93
N SER A 48 -4.26 -5.26 -17.22
CA SER A 48 -3.16 -5.17 -16.24
C SER A 48 -3.52 -4.34 -15.01
N LYS A 49 -4.32 -3.27 -15.17
CA LYS A 49 -4.78 -2.47 -14.01
C LYS A 49 -5.81 -3.23 -13.20
N ASP A 50 -6.71 -3.95 -13.86
CA ASP A 50 -7.74 -4.75 -13.21
C ASP A 50 -7.11 -5.90 -12.41
N THR A 51 -6.14 -6.63 -12.99
CA THR A 51 -5.38 -7.67 -12.27
C THR A 51 -4.65 -7.10 -11.05
N VAL A 52 -3.96 -5.95 -11.19
CA VAL A 52 -3.27 -5.35 -10.04
C VAL A 52 -4.24 -4.83 -8.99
N GLN A 53 -5.43 -4.35 -9.38
CA GLN A 53 -6.47 -3.96 -8.44
C GLN A 53 -6.94 -5.15 -7.59
N GLU A 54 -7.17 -6.30 -8.22
CA GLU A 54 -7.51 -7.55 -7.52
C GLU A 54 -6.37 -7.98 -6.59
N CYS A 55 -5.13 -8.02 -7.09
CA CYS A 55 -3.95 -8.41 -6.31
C CYS A 55 -3.72 -7.50 -5.10
N VAL A 56 -3.97 -6.19 -5.20
CA VAL A 56 -3.79 -5.25 -4.08
C VAL A 56 -4.85 -5.48 -3.01
N SER A 57 -6.09 -5.77 -3.38
CA SER A 57 -7.14 -6.11 -2.42
C SER A 57 -6.85 -7.44 -1.71
N GLU A 58 -6.32 -8.42 -2.44
CA GLU A 58 -5.84 -9.68 -1.85
C GLU A 58 -4.64 -9.43 -0.93
N PHE A 59 -3.66 -8.61 -1.34
CA PHE A 59 -2.51 -8.25 -0.52
C PHE A 59 -2.92 -7.62 0.82
N ILE A 60 -3.87 -6.69 0.82
CA ILE A 60 -4.41 -6.10 2.05
C ILE A 60 -5.00 -7.19 2.94
N SER A 61 -5.80 -8.08 2.37
CA SER A 61 -6.42 -9.18 3.11
C SER A 61 -5.38 -10.16 3.66
N PHE A 62 -4.35 -10.47 2.88
CA PHE A 62 -3.27 -11.40 3.24
C PHE A 62 -2.46 -10.88 4.43
N ILE A 63 -1.92 -9.66 4.35
CA ILE A 63 -1.15 -9.06 5.44
C ILE A 63 -2.01 -8.88 6.69
N THR A 64 -3.26 -8.43 6.52
CA THR A 64 -4.18 -8.20 7.65
C THR A 64 -4.55 -9.50 8.35
N SER A 65 -4.66 -10.61 7.62
CA SER A 65 -4.96 -11.93 8.20
C SER A 65 -3.82 -12.40 9.10
N GLU A 66 -2.57 -12.33 8.64
CA GLU A 66 -1.40 -12.71 9.46
C GLU A 66 -1.27 -11.82 10.71
N ALA A 67 -1.47 -10.50 10.56
CA ALA A 67 -1.46 -9.57 11.68
C ALA A 67 -2.61 -9.83 12.68
N SER A 68 -3.80 -10.18 12.18
CA SER A 68 -4.95 -10.57 12.99
C SER A 68 -4.64 -11.82 13.79
N ASP A 69 -4.06 -12.85 13.17
CA ASP A 69 -3.71 -14.09 13.84
C ASP A 69 -2.74 -13.86 15.00
N LYS A 70 -1.71 -13.03 14.79
CA LYS A 70 -0.79 -12.63 15.87
C LYS A 70 -1.53 -11.90 17.00
N CYS A 71 -2.32 -10.88 16.65
CA CYS A 71 -3.10 -10.10 17.62
C CYS A 71 -4.02 -11.00 18.47
N GLN A 72 -4.70 -11.95 17.84
CA GLN A 72 -5.60 -12.89 18.52
C GLN A 72 -4.85 -13.89 19.39
N LYS A 73 -3.69 -14.41 18.94
CA LYS A 73 -2.81 -15.28 19.76
C LYS A 73 -2.37 -14.58 21.04
N GLU A 74 -2.16 -13.26 20.99
CA GLU A 74 -1.85 -12.42 22.14
C GLU A 74 -3.09 -11.97 22.95
N LYS A 75 -4.27 -12.52 22.66
CA LYS A 75 -5.56 -12.20 23.31
C LYS A 75 -5.97 -10.73 23.20
N ARG A 76 -5.51 -10.03 22.16
CA ARG A 76 -5.90 -8.65 21.85
C ARG A 76 -7.02 -8.64 20.80
N LYS A 77 -7.89 -7.63 20.87
CA LYS A 77 -9.00 -7.40 19.91
C LYS A 77 -8.70 -6.31 18.87
N THR A 78 -7.59 -5.60 19.04
CA THR A 78 -7.21 -4.46 18.21
C THR A 78 -5.84 -4.72 17.62
N ILE A 79 -5.78 -4.76 16.30
CA ILE A 79 -4.54 -4.86 15.54
C ILE A 79 -3.79 -3.54 15.67
N SER A 80 -2.51 -3.62 16.04
CA SER A 80 -1.61 -2.48 16.18
C SER A 80 -0.66 -2.37 14.97
N GLY A 81 0.02 -1.22 14.83
CA GLY A 81 1.06 -1.06 13.81
C GLY A 81 2.22 -2.04 13.96
N ASP A 82 2.54 -2.44 15.19
CA ASP A 82 3.60 -3.42 15.48
C ASP A 82 3.21 -4.85 15.03
N ASP A 83 1.91 -5.16 14.97
CA ASP A 83 1.40 -6.41 14.39
C ASP A 83 1.62 -6.47 12.89
N LEU A 84 1.34 -5.35 12.19
CA LEU A 84 1.56 -5.25 10.74
C LEU A 84 3.05 -5.38 10.39
N LEU A 85 3.93 -4.73 11.14
CA LEU A 85 5.38 -4.86 10.95
C LEU A 85 5.84 -6.31 11.15
N SER A 86 5.32 -6.99 12.17
CA SER A 86 5.64 -8.40 12.40
C SER A 86 5.11 -9.30 11.29
N ALA A 87 3.88 -9.07 10.81
CA ALA A 87 3.29 -9.85 9.73
C ALA A 87 4.10 -9.72 8.43
N LEU A 88 4.49 -8.50 8.06
CA LEU A 88 5.34 -8.26 6.90
C LEU A 88 6.67 -9.00 6.98
N ALA A 89 7.31 -9.02 8.15
CA ALA A 89 8.55 -9.77 8.35
C ALA A 89 8.33 -11.29 8.21
N THR A 90 7.27 -11.83 8.83
CA THR A 90 6.93 -13.26 8.72
C THR A 90 6.66 -13.70 7.28
N LEU A 91 6.05 -12.82 6.49
CA LEU A 91 5.62 -13.11 5.12
C LEU A 91 6.70 -12.83 4.06
N GLY A 92 7.92 -12.42 4.47
CA GLY A 92 9.03 -12.19 3.54
C GLY A 92 9.02 -10.82 2.85
N PHE A 93 8.45 -9.81 3.50
CA PHE A 93 8.42 -8.41 3.04
C PHE A 93 9.36 -7.52 3.87
N GLU A 94 10.57 -7.99 4.18
CA GLU A 94 11.52 -7.34 5.08
C GLU A 94 11.95 -5.95 4.60
N ASP A 95 12.04 -5.76 3.28
CA ASP A 95 12.40 -4.48 2.66
C ASP A 95 11.42 -3.34 3.01
N TYR A 96 10.20 -3.68 3.44
CA TYR A 96 9.19 -2.70 3.85
C TYR A 96 9.30 -2.30 5.32
N ILE A 97 10.02 -3.06 6.15
CA ILE A 97 9.97 -2.92 7.61
C ILE A 97 10.57 -1.60 8.07
N GLU A 98 11.80 -1.30 7.63
CA GLU A 98 12.49 -0.10 8.10
C GLU A 98 11.79 1.20 7.67
N PRO A 99 11.36 1.37 6.40
CA PRO A 99 10.55 2.53 6.01
C PRO A 99 9.26 2.67 6.82
N LEU A 100 8.57 1.56 7.10
CA LEU A 100 7.30 1.59 7.84
C LEU A 100 7.48 1.85 9.33
N LYS A 101 8.59 1.43 9.95
CA LYS A 101 8.93 1.81 11.33
C LYS A 101 9.11 3.32 11.45
N VAL A 102 9.87 3.93 10.53
CA VAL A 102 10.05 5.39 10.50
C VAL A 102 8.71 6.09 10.36
N TYR A 103 7.84 5.60 9.47
CA TYR A 103 6.49 6.13 9.31
C TYR A 103 5.66 6.02 10.60
N LEU A 104 5.64 4.84 11.24
CA LEU A 104 4.87 4.59 12.45
C LEU A 104 5.31 5.48 13.62
N THR A 105 6.62 5.68 13.79
CA THR A 105 7.17 6.59 14.80
C THR A 105 6.70 8.03 14.56
N ARG A 106 6.82 8.53 13.33
CA ARG A 106 6.35 9.89 12.98
C ARG A 106 4.84 10.05 13.15
N TYR A 107 4.07 9.01 12.82
CA TYR A 107 2.62 9.02 13.00
C TYR A 107 2.24 9.16 14.48
N ARG A 108 2.91 8.41 15.38
CA ARG A 108 2.72 8.50 16.83
C ARG A 108 3.11 9.87 17.39
N GLU A 109 4.21 10.46 16.90
CA GLU A 109 4.64 11.82 17.28
C GLU A 109 3.69 12.92 16.77
N GLY A 110 3.08 12.71 15.59
CA GLY A 110 2.11 13.62 14.98
C GLY A 110 0.75 13.59 15.69
N ASP A 111 0.24 12.41 16.03
CA ASP A 111 -0.98 12.26 16.84
C ASP A 111 -0.79 12.83 18.26
N ALA A 112 0.43 12.78 18.80
CA ALA A 112 0.76 13.42 20.08
C ALA A 112 0.74 14.97 20.01
N LYS A 113 0.75 15.57 18.82
CA LYS A 113 0.79 17.03 18.60
C LYS A 113 -0.52 17.64 18.11
N GLY A 114 -1.59 16.85 18.00
CA GLY A 114 -2.95 17.40 17.99
C GLY A 114 -3.79 17.08 16.76
N SER A 115 -4.95 16.51 17.07
CA SER A 115 -6.19 16.62 16.32
C SER A 115 -6.46 18.06 15.87
N THR A 116 -5.92 18.44 14.71
CA THR A 116 -6.37 19.61 13.95
C THR A 116 -6.10 19.36 12.47
N ARG A 117 -7.15 18.87 11.81
CA ARG A 117 -7.57 19.19 10.44
C ARG A 117 -6.45 19.48 9.44
N VAL A 118 -6.26 18.59 8.47
CA VAL A 118 -5.80 19.01 7.14
C VAL A 118 -6.84 18.57 6.11
N GLY A 119 -7.85 19.43 5.97
CA GLY A 119 -8.55 19.57 4.71
C GLY A 119 -7.64 20.21 3.68
N ASP A 120 -7.97 19.94 2.42
CA ASP A 120 -7.45 20.50 1.18
C ASP A 120 -6.83 21.91 1.32
N ALA A 121 -5.55 22.03 0.95
CA ALA A 121 -4.94 23.31 0.65
C ALA A 121 -3.98 23.14 -0.54
N SER A 122 -4.58 23.09 -1.72
CA SER A 122 -3.95 23.56 -2.96
C SER A 122 -3.49 25.03 -2.77
N VAL A 123 -2.18 25.27 -2.70
CA VAL A 123 -1.60 26.63 -2.79
C VAL A 123 -0.41 26.61 -3.75
N ARG A 124 -0.44 27.62 -4.60
CA ARG A 124 0.26 27.76 -5.87
C ARG A 124 1.74 28.10 -5.67
N LYS A 125 2.50 27.77 -6.70
CA LYS A 125 3.91 28.07 -6.92
C LYS A 125 4.10 29.57 -7.21
N ASP A 126 4.98 30.24 -6.44
CA ASP A 126 5.77 31.45 -6.77
C ASP A 126 6.88 31.53 -5.70
N ILE A 127 8.14 31.17 -5.94
CA ILE A 127 9.26 31.89 -6.61
C ILE A 127 9.75 33.14 -5.84
N VAL A 128 11.05 33.09 -5.48
CA VAL A 128 11.94 34.06 -4.78
C VAL A 128 11.77 34.12 -3.26
N GLY A 129 12.76 33.87 -2.40
CA GLY A 129 14.19 33.70 -2.55
C GLY A 129 14.85 34.15 -1.24
N SER A 130 15.51 33.25 -0.51
CA SER A 130 16.52 33.63 0.48
C SER A 130 17.52 32.48 0.62
N GLN A 131 18.77 32.82 0.25
CA GLN A 131 19.95 31.97 0.25
C GLN A 131 20.41 31.67 1.68
N LEU A 132 20.90 30.45 1.90
CA LEU A 132 22.11 30.20 2.68
C LEU A 132 22.86 29.01 2.05
N GLY A 133 24.11 29.26 1.65
CA GLY A 133 25.17 28.24 1.54
C GLY A 133 26.37 28.71 2.36
N PRO A 134 27.56 28.09 2.29
CA PRO A 134 27.88 26.78 1.71
C PRO A 134 28.77 25.93 2.66
N ASN A 135 28.30 24.79 3.16
CA ASN A 135 29.12 23.61 3.53
C ASN A 135 28.27 22.60 4.31
N THR A 136 27.78 21.58 3.62
CA THR A 136 27.51 20.28 4.24
C THR A 136 27.63 19.23 3.13
N GLN A 137 28.81 18.60 3.06
CA GLN A 137 29.01 17.41 2.23
C GLN A 137 28.22 16.27 2.84
N PHE A 138 27.13 15.86 2.20
CA PHE A 138 26.59 14.52 2.41
C PHE A 138 27.39 13.56 1.52
N VAL A 139 28.29 12.82 2.16
CA VAL A 139 28.95 11.67 1.54
C VAL A 139 27.88 10.60 1.34
N TYR A 140 27.42 10.42 0.11
CA TYR A 140 26.70 9.20 -0.25
C TYR A 140 27.79 8.16 -0.54
N ASP A 141 27.86 7.14 0.31
CA ASP A 141 28.70 5.97 0.02
C ASP A 141 28.04 5.19 -1.11
N GLY A 142 28.51 5.46 -2.33
CA GLY A 142 28.12 4.77 -3.54
C GLY A 142 28.79 3.41 -3.61
N SER A 143 28.23 2.41 -2.93
CA SER A 143 28.54 1.00 -3.18
C SER A 143 27.55 0.41 -4.19
N PHE A 144 27.69 0.82 -5.46
CA PHE A 144 27.15 0.06 -6.60
C PHE A 144 28.17 0.04 -7.75
N ALA A 145 29.14 -0.85 -7.61
CA ALA A 145 30.06 -1.35 -8.62
C ALA A 145 30.62 -2.65 -8.03
N GLN A 146 30.79 -3.79 -8.69
CA GLN A 146 30.76 -4.26 -10.08
C GLN A 146 30.89 -5.79 -9.93
N GLY A 147 30.21 -6.60 -10.76
CA GLY A 147 30.59 -8.01 -10.87
C GLY A 147 29.47 -9.00 -11.20
N LEU A 148 28.90 -8.91 -12.40
CA LEU A 148 28.34 -10.08 -13.07
C LEU A 148 29.02 -10.17 -14.44
N ASP A 149 30.09 -10.95 -14.46
CA ASP A 149 30.82 -11.39 -15.64
C ASP A 149 29.96 -12.40 -16.41
N TYR A 150 29.40 -11.98 -17.54
CA TYR A 150 28.79 -12.92 -18.50
C TYR A 150 29.89 -13.47 -19.40
N GLY A 151 30.63 -14.42 -18.85
CA GLY A 151 31.60 -15.24 -19.56
C GLY A 151 30.90 -16.21 -20.52
N ASN A 152 30.90 -15.81 -21.79
CA ASN A 152 30.88 -16.62 -23.01
C ASN A 152 31.33 -18.09 -22.81
N SER A 153 30.48 -19.06 -23.17
CA SER A 153 30.95 -20.42 -23.45
C SER A 153 30.15 -21.03 -24.59
N GLN A 154 30.81 -21.09 -25.73
CA GLN A 154 30.46 -21.97 -26.85
C GLN A 154 30.89 -23.39 -26.50
N ILE A 155 29.96 -24.35 -26.62
CA ILE A 155 30.17 -25.66 -27.25
C ILE A 155 28.87 -26.06 -27.94
#